data_AF-A0A2D4XKQ8-F1
#
_entry.id   AF-A0A2D4XKQ8-F1
#
_cell.length_a   1.000
_cell.length_b   1.000
_cell.length_c   1.000
_cell.angle_alpha   90.00
_cell.angle_beta   90.00
_cell.angle_gamma   90.00
#
_symmetry.space_group_name_H-M   'P 1'
#
loop_
_entity.id
_entity.type
_entity.pdbx_description
1 polymer ?
#
loop_
_entity_poly.entity_id
_entity_poly.type
_entity_poly.pdbx_seq_one_letter_code
_entity_poly.pdbx_strand_id
1 'polypeptide(L)' 'MDAKENNTELLAWLAARTKELRLQKGLTQLQSFHETNVHIGRIEQGKRDISLTTLIKLCDYFNITPEEFFDGFKSIPKK' A
#
# COMPACT_ATOMS: atom_id res chain seq x y z
N MET A 1 17.53 7.94 -14.44
CA MET A 1 16.22 7.33 -14.17
C MET A 1 15.19 8.40 -14.35
N ASP A 2 14.26 8.20 -15.29
CA ASP A 2 13.25 9.19 -15.62
C ASP A 2 12.22 9.31 -14.49
N ALA A 3 11.61 10.48 -14.30
CA ALA A 3 10.58 10.69 -13.26
C ALA A 3 9.41 9.68 -13.34
N LYS A 4 9.19 9.08 -14.51
CA LYS A 4 8.19 8.03 -14.76
C LYS A 4 8.62 6.66 -14.21
N GLU A 5 9.91 6.33 -14.24
CA GLU A 5 10.48 5.11 -13.63
C GLU A 5 10.40 5.19 -12.11
N ASN A 6 10.77 6.33 -11.52
CA ASN A 6 10.73 6.56 -10.07
C ASN A 6 9.32 6.38 -9.49
N ASN A 7 8.30 6.87 -10.20
CA ASN A 7 6.91 6.69 -9.77
C ASN A 7 6.48 5.22 -9.83
N THR A 8 7.03 4.45 -10.77
CA THR A 8 6.72 3.03 -10.92
C THR A 8 7.30 2.20 -9.76
N GLU A 9 8.52 2.51 -9.31
CA GLU A 9 9.15 1.85 -8.16
C GLU A 9 8.41 2.13 -6.84
N LEU A 10 8.01 3.38 -6.61
CA LEU A 10 7.23 3.77 -5.43
C LEU A 10 5.88 3.04 -5.37
N LEU A 11 5.18 2.98 -6.50
CA LEU A 11 3.90 2.29 -6.61
C LEU A 11 4.06 0.77 -6.47
N ALA A 12 5.13 0.20 -7.00
CA ALA A 12 5.46 -1.22 -6.83
C ALA A 12 5.74 -1.55 -5.37
N TRP A 13 6.50 -0.70 -4.66
CA TRP A 13 6.73 -0.87 -3.23
C TRP A 13 5.42 -0.77 -2.42
N LEU A 14 4.59 0.24 -2.69
CA LEU A 14 3.29 0.42 -2.02
C LEU A 14 2.38 -0.80 -2.22
N ALA A 15 2.34 -1.32 -3.45
CA ALA A 15 1.58 -2.51 -3.79
C ALA A 15 2.08 -3.75 -3.03
N ALA A 16 3.41 -3.96 -3.01
CA ALA A 16 4.02 -5.07 -2.30
C ALA A 16 3.76 -5.01 -0.79
N ARG A 17 3.96 -3.84 -0.17
CA ARG A 17 3.73 -3.63 1.26
C ARG A 17 2.27 -3.86 1.65
N THR A 18 1.35 -3.33 0.86
CA THR A 18 -0.10 -3.52 1.10
C THR A 18 -0.49 -5.01 1.02
N LYS A 19 0.05 -5.72 0.02
CA LYS A 19 -0.20 -7.16 -0.15
C LYS A 19 0.38 -7.99 0.98
N GLU A 20 1.59 -7.66 1.42
CA GLU A 20 2.27 -8.31 2.55
C GLU A 20 1.41 -8.22 3.82
N LEU A 21 1.00 -7.02 4.21
CA LEU A 21 0.18 -6.78 5.41
C LEU A 21 -1.16 -7.53 5.34
N ARG A 22 -1.80 -7.57 4.16
CA ARG A 22 -3.03 -8.34 3.97
C ARG A 22 -2.80 -9.85 4.15
N LEU A 23 -1.72 -10.39 3.58
CA LEU A 23 -1.40 -11.81 3.66
C LEU A 23 -0.99 -12.23 5.07
N GLN A 24 -0.29 -11.38 5.83
CA GLN A 24 0.04 -11.62 7.25
C GLN A 24 -1.21 -11.78 8.12
N LYS A 25 -2.30 -11.12 7.75
CA LYS A 25 -3.61 -11.25 8.40
C LYS A 25 -4.47 -12.40 7.84
N GLY A 26 -3.99 -13.13 6.84
CA GLY A 26 -4.73 -14.25 6.22
C GLY A 26 -5.96 -13.82 5.42
N LEU A 27 -6.01 -12.56 4.96
CA LEU A 27 -7.20 -11.99 4.32
C LEU A 27 -7.15 -12.13 2.80
N THR A 28 -8.29 -12.39 2.17
CA THR A 28 -8.49 -12.25 0.72
C THR A 28 -8.76 -10.79 0.34
N GLN A 29 -8.52 -10.42 -0.92
CA GLN A 29 -8.88 -9.07 -1.41
C GLN A 29 -10.38 -8.77 -1.26
N LEU A 30 -11.24 -9.79 -1.40
CA LEU A 30 -12.68 -9.66 -1.27
C LEU A 30 -13.09 -9.39 0.19
N GLN A 31 -12.53 -10.12 1.16
CA GLN A 31 -12.75 -9.86 2.59
C GLN A 31 -12.33 -8.44 2.97
N SER A 32 -11.12 -8.03 2.55
CA SER A 32 -10.65 -6.67 2.82
C SER A 32 -11.58 -5.61 2.22
N PHE A 33 -12.11 -5.83 1.01
CA PHE A 33 -13.08 -4.92 0.41
C PHE A 33 -14.39 -4.84 1.20
N HIS A 34 -14.94 -5.98 1.64
CA HIS A 34 -16.18 -6.00 2.42
C HIS A 34 -16.05 -5.25 3.76
N GLU A 35 -14.90 -5.34 4.42
CA GLU A 35 -14.70 -4.73 5.74
C GLU A 35 -14.30 -3.25 5.65
N THR A 36 -13.56 -2.87 4.60
CA THR A 36 -13.00 -1.50 4.50
C THR A 36 -13.68 -0.64 3.43
N ASN A 37 -14.48 -1.23 2.53
CA ASN A 37 -14.94 -0.58 1.30
C ASN A 37 -13.79 -0.01 0.44
N VAL A 38 -12.57 -0.52 0.61
CA VAL A 38 -11.39 -0.15 -0.17
C VAL A 38 -11.09 -1.28 -1.14
N HIS A 39 -10.99 -0.95 -2.43
CA HIS A 39 -10.59 -1.91 -3.46
C HIS A 39 -9.07 -2.18 -3.38
N ILE A 40 -8.65 -2.96 -2.38
CA ILE A 40 -7.23 -3.22 -2.12
C ILE A 40 -6.52 -3.87 -3.31
N GLY A 41 -7.23 -4.67 -4.11
CA GLY A 41 -6.70 -5.23 -5.35
C GLY A 41 -6.29 -4.20 -6.41
N ARG A 42 -6.84 -2.96 -6.38
CA ARG A 42 -6.36 -1.86 -7.25
C ARG A 42 -5.06 -1.25 -6.73
N ILE A 43 -4.83 -1.30 -5.42
CA ILE A 43 -3.60 -0.82 -4.77
C ILE A 43 -2.48 -1.83 -5.05
N GLU A 44 -2.76 -3.12 -4.87
CA GLU A 44 -1.81 -4.22 -5.12
C GLU A 44 -1.38 -4.38 -6.58
N GLN A 45 -2.01 -3.65 -7.52
CA GLN A 45 -1.56 -3.58 -8.91
C GLN A 45 -0.39 -2.63 -9.13
N GLY A 46 -0.12 -1.68 -8.21
CA GLY A 46 0.96 -0.70 -8.34
C GLY A 46 0.82 0.24 -9.54
N LYS A 47 -0.43 0.50 -10.00
CA LYS A 47 -0.71 1.33 -11.18
C LYS A 47 -1.09 2.78 -10.85
N ARG A 48 -1.43 3.05 -9.60
CA ARG A 48 -1.92 4.36 -9.15
C ARG A 48 -1.67 4.53 -7.65
N ASP A 49 -1.50 5.78 -7.24
CA ASP A 49 -1.41 6.16 -5.85
C ASP A 49 -2.73 5.93 -5.09
N ILE A 50 -2.64 6.05 -3.77
CA ILE A 50 -3.77 6.09 -2.85
C ILE A 50 -3.80 7.44 -2.14
N SER A 51 -4.99 7.85 -1.68
CA SER A 51 -5.07 9.03 -0.81
C SER A 51 -4.44 8.73 0.56
N LEU A 52 -3.93 9.76 1.22
CA LEU A 52 -3.46 9.67 2.61
C LEU A 52 -4.56 9.11 3.53
N THR A 53 -5.81 9.53 3.34
CA THR A 53 -6.96 9.01 4.11
C THR A 53 -7.19 7.51 3.91
N THR A 54 -6.95 6.99 2.70
CA THR A 54 -7.03 5.54 2.43
C THR A 54 -5.88 4.82 3.11
N LEU A 55 -4.66 5.38 3.08
CA LEU A 55 -3.51 4.81 3.75
C LEU A 55 -3.73 4.71 5.27
N ILE A 56 -4.20 5.78 5.91
CA ILE A 56 -4.48 5.79 7.35
C ILE A 56 -5.59 4.77 7.69
N LYS A 57 -6.62 4.67 6.85
CA LYS A 57 -7.66 3.64 7.01
C LYS A 57 -7.09 2.21 6.93
N LEU A 58 -6.12 1.96 6.05
CA LEU A 58 -5.46 0.66 5.97
C LEU A 58 -4.57 0.39 7.18
N CYS A 59 -3.88 1.41 7.72
CA CYS A 59 -3.10 1.28 8.95
C CYS A 59 -4.00 0.86 10.11
N ASP A 60 -5.11 1.55 10.31
CA ASP A 60 -6.13 1.21 11.30
C ASP A 60 -6.68 -0.21 11.09
N TYR A 61 -7.05 -0.56 9.85
CA TYR A 61 -7.55 -1.88 9.50
C TYR A 61 -6.56 -3.01 9.79
N PHE A 62 -5.27 -2.81 9.50
CA PHE A 62 -4.23 -3.78 9.79
C PHE A 62 -3.76 -3.74 11.25
N ASN A 63 -4.27 -2.80 12.05
CA ASN A 63 -3.87 -2.55 13.43
C ASN A 63 -2.36 -2.30 13.54
N ILE A 64 -1.86 -1.40 12.69
CA ILE A 64 -0.48 -0.91 12.67
C ILE A 64 -0.47 0.62 12.63
N THR A 65 0.65 1.21 13.03
CA THR A 65 0.94 2.63 12.88
C THR A 65 1.36 2.97 11.45
N PRO A 66 1.27 4.24 11.03
CA PRO A 66 1.86 4.68 9.77
C PRO A 66 3.37 4.45 9.71
N GLU A 67 4.08 4.55 10.84
CA GLU A 67 5.51 4.25 10.93
C GLU A 67 5.77 2.78 10.55
N GLU A 68 5.03 1.85 11.15
CA GLU A 68 5.12 0.42 10.81
C GLU A 68 4.72 0.17 9.36
N PHE A 69 3.73 0.90 8.81
CA PHE A 69 3.38 0.76 7.39
C PHE A 69 4.59 1.06 6.49
N PHE A 70 5.37 2.10 6.81
CA PHE A 70 6.57 2.51 6.07
C PHE A 70 7.86 1.80 6.48
N ASP A 71 7.77 0.78 7.34
CA ASP A 71 8.94 -0.03 7.69
C ASP A 71 9.60 -0.65 6.43
N GLY A 72 10.92 -0.55 6.35
CA GLY A 72 11.70 -0.96 5.18
C GLY A 72 11.64 -0.01 3.97
N PHE A 73 10.94 1.13 4.04
CA PHE A 73 10.96 2.16 2.99
C PHE A 73 12.31 2.93 3.01
N LYS A 74 13.19 2.65 2.04
CA LYS A 74 14.61 3.05 2.12
C LYS A 74 14.92 4.49 1.71
N SER A 75 14.21 5.04 0.73
CA SER A 75 14.49 6.40 0.26
C SER A 75 13.37 6.96 -0.61
N ILE A 76 13.14 8.26 -0.49
CA ILE A 76 12.39 9.03 -1.48
C ILE A 76 13.30 9.21 -2.72
N PRO A 77 12.85 8.84 -3.93
CA PRO A 77 13.60 9.10 -5.16
C PRO A 77 13.93 10.59 -5.26
N LYS A 78 15.21 10.91 -5.45
CA LYS A 78 15.63 12.30 -5.70
C LYS A 78 15.18 12.70 -7.11
N LYS A 79 14.63 13.90 -7.24
CA LYS A 79 14.29 14.53 -8.53
C LYS A 79 15.53 14.69 -9.39
#